data_AF-A0A0P9US75-F1
#
_entry.id   AF-A0A0P9US75-F1
#
_cell.length_a   1.000
_cell.length_b   1.000
_cell.length_c   1.000
_cell.angle_alpha   90.00
_cell.angle_beta   90.00
_cell.angle_gamma   90.00
#
_symmetry.space_group_name_H-M   'P 1'
#
loop_
_entity.id
_entity.type
_entity.pdbx_description
1 polymer ?
#
loop_
_entity_poly.entity_id
_entity_poly.type
_entity_poly.pdbx_seq_one_letter_code
_entity_poly.pdbx_strand_id
1 'polypeptide(L)'
;MAKFHVDSIQEWQPFEHNGVKYDLGHLSSHMVIFKADKKDYEFVVTYGLHCFTKDDTGTNIPYWYEDGRHGQMVCLERYEASKQLKGIIEKLDAATIYHTEGERFFTMSVLNSATGLLEPYKVCLAFYREHRLLRIH
;
A
#
# COMPACT_ATOMS: atom_id res chain seq x y z
N MET A 1 3.13 7.42 -19.14
CA MET A 1 2.80 6.12 -19.77
C MET A 1 2.79 5.07 -18.67
N ALA A 2 1.87 4.11 -18.71
CA ALA A 2 1.88 2.98 -17.77
C ALA A 2 3.20 2.20 -17.89
N LYS A 3 3.88 1.99 -16.76
CA LYS A 3 5.19 1.31 -16.70
C LYS A 3 5.05 -0.21 -16.85
N PHE A 4 3.98 -0.77 -16.30
CA PHE A 4 3.63 -2.18 -16.35
C PHE A 4 2.28 -2.37 -17.04
N HIS A 5 2.04 -3.54 -17.64
CA HIS A 5 0.75 -3.87 -18.24
C HIS A 5 -0.20 -4.42 -17.17
N VAL A 6 -0.66 -3.52 -16.28
CA VAL A 6 -1.62 -3.82 -15.20
C VAL A 6 -2.67 -2.71 -15.13
N ASP A 7 -3.90 -3.07 -14.78
CA ASP A 7 -5.06 -2.17 -14.77
C ASP A 7 -5.09 -1.24 -13.54
N SER A 8 -4.36 -1.58 -12.49
CA SER A 8 -4.28 -0.75 -11.27
C SER A 8 -3.50 0.54 -11.49
N ILE A 9 -3.82 1.56 -10.69
CA ILE A 9 -3.07 2.82 -10.65
C ILE A 9 -1.61 2.53 -10.35
N GLN A 10 -0.72 3.08 -11.18
CA GLN A 10 0.72 2.85 -11.07
C GLN A 10 1.47 3.99 -10.41
N GLU A 11 0.92 5.19 -10.46
CA GLU A 11 1.50 6.40 -9.86
C GLU A 11 0.36 7.22 -9.26
N TRP A 12 0.47 7.49 -7.96
CA TRP A 12 -0.45 8.35 -7.25
C TRP A 12 0.04 9.80 -7.32
N GLN A 13 -0.84 10.71 -7.71
CA GLN A 13 -0.48 12.13 -7.84
C GLN A 13 -0.33 12.78 -6.46
N PRO A 14 0.71 13.60 -6.22
CA PRO A 14 0.81 14.35 -4.98
C PRO A 14 -0.34 15.35 -4.84
N PHE A 15 -0.63 15.75 -3.61
CA PHE A 15 -1.63 16.79 -3.34
C PHE A 15 -1.11 17.81 -2.34
N GLU A 16 -1.82 18.93 -2.21
CA GLU A 16 -1.48 20.00 -1.27
C GLU A 16 -2.69 20.31 -0.38
N HIS A 17 -2.45 20.51 0.91
CA HIS A 17 -3.45 20.95 1.87
C HIS A 17 -2.81 21.87 2.91
N ASN A 18 -3.40 23.05 3.16
CA ASN A 18 -2.90 24.07 4.09
C ASN A 18 -1.41 24.44 3.88
N GLY A 19 -0.96 24.52 2.62
CA GLY A 19 0.44 24.84 2.28
C GLY A 19 1.43 23.69 2.52
N VAL A 20 0.95 22.50 2.93
CA VAL A 20 1.75 21.29 3.06
C VAL A 20 1.53 20.41 1.83
N LYS A 21 2.62 20.09 1.14
CA LYS A 21 2.62 19.14 0.03
C LYS A 21 2.80 17.71 0.56
N TYR A 22 1.91 16.82 0.15
CA TYR A 22 1.94 15.39 0.46
C TYR A 22 2.35 14.62 -0.80
N ASP A 23 3.49 13.95 -0.72
CA ASP A 23 4.02 13.15 -1.82
C ASP A 23 3.52 11.70 -1.72
N LEU A 24 3.04 11.15 -2.83
CA LEU A 24 2.59 9.75 -2.90
C LEU A 24 3.52 8.88 -3.76
N GLY A 25 4.68 9.40 -4.15
CA GLY A 25 5.66 8.71 -4.96
C GLY A 25 6.19 7.40 -4.35
N HIS A 26 6.19 7.26 -3.02
CA HIS A 26 6.55 6.01 -2.35
C HIS A 26 5.57 4.86 -2.63
N LEU A 27 4.35 5.17 -3.08
CA LEU A 27 3.33 4.22 -3.55
C LEU A 27 3.36 4.03 -5.07
N SER A 28 4.45 4.40 -5.74
CA SER A 28 4.64 4.10 -7.15
C SER A 28 4.84 2.60 -7.34
N SER A 29 4.24 2.07 -8.41
CA SER A 29 4.40 0.67 -8.77
C SER A 29 5.86 0.35 -9.07
N HIS A 30 6.29 -0.81 -8.59
CA HIS A 30 7.66 -1.28 -8.75
C HIS A 30 7.69 -2.80 -8.92
N MET A 31 8.86 -3.33 -9.21
CA MET A 31 9.06 -4.77 -9.33
C MET A 31 9.86 -5.27 -8.14
N VAL A 32 9.45 -6.40 -7.57
CA VAL A 32 10.20 -7.15 -6.57
C VAL A 32 10.52 -8.53 -7.13
N ILE A 33 11.71 -9.04 -6.83
CA ILE A 33 12.16 -10.36 -7.27
C ILE A 33 12.41 -11.22 -6.04
N PHE A 34 11.62 -12.28 -5.88
CA PHE A 34 11.85 -13.28 -4.84
C PHE A 34 12.67 -14.43 -5.41
N LYS A 35 13.80 -14.72 -4.78
CA LYS A 35 14.71 -15.81 -5.17
C LYS A 35 14.19 -17.13 -4.62
N ALA A 36 14.16 -18.16 -5.46
CA ALA A 36 13.84 -19.53 -5.04
C ALA A 36 14.70 -20.55 -5.82
N ASP A 37 14.85 -21.75 -5.28
CA ASP A 37 15.81 -22.77 -5.76
C ASP A 37 15.70 -23.10 -7.26
N LYS A 38 14.48 -23.08 -7.80
CA LYS A 38 14.21 -23.50 -9.20
C LYS A 38 14.11 -22.34 -10.17
N LYS A 39 13.68 -21.16 -9.70
CA LYS A 39 13.51 -19.96 -10.50
C LYS A 39 13.23 -18.75 -9.62
N ASP A 40 13.53 -17.59 -10.15
CA ASP A 40 13.12 -16.31 -9.57
C ASP A 40 11.65 -16.02 -9.90
N TYR A 41 10.97 -15.37 -8.96
CA TYR A 41 9.61 -14.89 -9.13
C TYR A 41 9.60 -13.37 -9.14
N GLU A 42 9.29 -12.81 -10.30
CA GLU A 42 9.12 -11.37 -10.48
C GLU A 42 7.65 -11.00 -10.22
N PHE A 43 7.43 -10.09 -9.27
CA PHE A 43 6.11 -9.54 -8.99
C PHE A 43 6.12 -8.04 -9.26
N VAL A 44 5.10 -7.56 -9.97
CA VAL A 44 4.74 -6.15 -9.99
C VAL A 44 3.99 -5.84 -8.70
N VAL A 45 4.41 -4.82 -7.97
CA VAL A 45 3.74 -4.33 -6.77
C VAL A 45 2.97 -3.08 -7.15
N THR A 46 1.71 -3.04 -6.73
CA THR A 46 0.80 -1.91 -6.88
C THR A 46 0.21 -1.57 -5.51
N TYR A 47 -0.31 -0.36 -5.33
CA TYR A 47 -0.87 0.07 -4.06
C TYR A 47 -2.28 0.63 -4.26
N GLY A 48 -3.23 0.21 -3.43
CA GLY A 48 -4.61 0.67 -3.49
C GLY A 48 -4.84 2.00 -2.75
N LEU A 49 -5.99 2.64 -3.02
CA LEU A 49 -6.43 3.89 -2.38
C LEU A 49 -6.35 3.80 -0.84
N HIS A 50 -6.79 2.66 -0.29
CA HIS A 50 -6.81 2.39 1.15
C HIS A 50 -5.43 2.40 1.82
N CYS A 51 -4.32 2.42 1.07
CA CYS A 51 -2.99 2.55 1.65
C CYS A 51 -2.81 3.90 2.37
N PHE A 52 -3.50 4.96 1.94
CA PHE A 52 -3.36 6.30 2.51
C PHE A 52 -4.70 7.00 2.83
N THR A 53 -5.83 6.39 2.48
CA THR A 53 -7.18 6.90 2.81
C THR A 53 -7.91 6.00 3.80
N LYS A 54 -8.80 6.60 4.59
CA LYS A 54 -9.83 5.94 5.40
C LYS A 54 -10.68 7.03 6.02
N ASP A 55 -12.01 6.88 5.99
CA ASP A 55 -12.92 7.85 6.59
C ASP A 55 -12.98 7.70 8.13
N ASP A 56 -13.36 8.78 8.80
CA ASP A 56 -13.67 8.85 10.23
C ASP A 56 -12.57 8.31 11.18
N THR A 57 -11.30 8.60 10.89
CA THR A 57 -10.16 8.17 11.73
C THR A 57 -9.77 9.14 12.82
N GLY A 58 -10.37 10.33 12.87
CA GLY A 58 -9.94 11.44 13.75
C GLY A 58 -8.61 12.10 13.34
N THR A 59 -7.89 11.51 12.40
CA THR A 59 -6.61 11.99 11.82
C THR A 59 -6.76 12.30 10.33
N ASN A 60 -8.00 12.52 9.87
CA ASN A 60 -8.29 12.84 8.50
C ASN A 60 -7.77 14.23 8.12
N ILE A 61 -7.12 14.30 6.97
CA ILE A 61 -6.87 15.56 6.28
C ILE A 61 -8.15 15.89 5.52
N PRO A 62 -8.71 17.11 5.61
CA PRO A 62 -9.86 17.56 4.81
C PRO A 62 -9.56 17.64 3.30
N TYR A 63 -9.20 16.52 2.70
CA TYR A 63 -8.85 16.34 1.30
C TYR A 63 -9.42 14.99 0.84
N TRP A 64 -10.32 15.06 -0.15
CA TRP A 64 -10.90 13.89 -0.79
C TRP A 64 -10.02 13.42 -1.93
N TYR A 65 -9.65 12.14 -1.93
CA TYR A 65 -8.83 11.53 -2.97
C TYR A 65 -9.59 10.41 -3.67
N GLU A 66 -9.52 10.36 -5.00
CA GLU A 66 -10.25 9.37 -5.82
C GLU A 66 -9.29 8.53 -6.66
N ASP A 67 -9.66 7.26 -6.87
CA ASP A 67 -8.96 6.31 -7.74
C ASP A 67 -9.68 6.09 -9.09
N GLY A 68 -10.71 6.91 -9.36
CA GLY A 68 -11.59 6.81 -10.53
C GLY A 68 -12.72 5.79 -10.39
N ARG A 69 -12.73 4.96 -9.34
CA ARG A 69 -13.82 4.01 -9.02
C ARG A 69 -14.43 4.31 -7.65
N HIS A 70 -13.62 4.71 -6.70
CA HIS A 70 -13.95 5.00 -5.30
C HIS A 70 -13.20 6.28 -4.89
N GLY A 71 -13.72 6.94 -3.87
CA GLY A 71 -13.07 8.07 -3.22
C GLY A 71 -13.19 7.95 -1.71
N GLN A 72 -12.20 8.47 -1.00
CA GLN A 72 -12.17 8.51 0.46
C GLN A 72 -11.35 9.70 0.96
N MET A 73 -11.58 10.08 2.22
CA MET A 73 -10.77 11.09 2.89
C MET A 73 -9.35 10.59 3.13
N VAL A 74 -8.36 11.45 2.89
CA VAL A 74 -6.97 11.14 3.24
C VAL A 74 -6.85 11.00 4.76
N CYS A 75 -6.14 9.97 5.21
CA CYS A 75 -5.87 9.70 6.61
C CYS A 75 -4.36 9.88 6.86
N LEU A 76 -4.00 10.82 7.73
CA LEU A 76 -2.59 11.14 7.99
C LEU A 76 -1.81 9.93 8.53
N GLU A 77 -2.39 9.17 9.45
CA GLU A 77 -1.72 7.99 10.00
C GLU A 77 -1.50 6.89 8.95
N ARG A 78 -2.47 6.68 8.05
CA ARG A 78 -2.31 5.74 6.94
C ARG A 78 -1.26 6.21 5.96
N TYR A 79 -1.27 7.48 5.60
CA TYR A 79 -0.24 8.10 4.78
C TYR A 79 1.16 7.87 5.38
N GLU A 80 1.36 8.12 6.67
CA GLU A 80 2.64 7.91 7.34
C GLU A 80 3.03 6.42 7.42
N ALA A 81 2.10 5.53 7.78
CA ALA A 81 2.33 4.09 7.80
C ALA A 81 2.70 3.54 6.40
N SER A 82 2.08 4.09 5.36
CA SER A 82 2.27 3.64 3.98
C SER A 82 3.70 3.79 3.47
N LYS A 83 4.47 4.72 4.03
CA LYS A 83 5.89 4.95 3.68
C LYS A 83 6.79 3.74 3.96
N GLN A 84 6.37 2.87 4.88
CA GLN A 84 7.11 1.66 5.24
C GLN A 84 6.80 0.47 4.31
N LEU A 85 5.67 0.51 3.57
CA LEU A 85 5.14 -0.64 2.84
C LEU A 85 6.13 -1.19 1.82
N LYS A 86 6.78 -0.31 1.05
CA LYS A 86 7.75 -0.74 0.03
C LYS A 86 8.86 -1.61 0.62
N GLY A 87 9.51 -1.15 1.68
CA GLY A 87 10.60 -1.90 2.32
C GLY A 87 10.14 -3.21 2.97
N ILE A 88 8.87 -3.31 3.39
CA ILE A 88 8.29 -4.55 3.90
C ILE A 88 7.99 -5.52 2.76
N ILE A 89 7.38 -5.04 1.67
CA ILE A 89 7.03 -5.88 0.52
C ILE A 89 8.29 -6.41 -0.18
N GLU A 90 9.36 -5.62 -0.23
CA GLU A 90 10.67 -6.07 -0.74
C GLU A 90 11.28 -7.24 0.05
N LYS A 91 10.80 -7.49 1.28
CA LYS A 91 11.27 -8.55 2.20
C LYS A 91 10.13 -9.50 2.60
N LEU A 92 9.07 -9.56 1.79
CA LEU A 92 7.86 -10.29 2.12
C LEU A 92 8.09 -11.81 2.21
N ASP A 93 9.12 -12.33 1.55
CA ASP A 93 9.58 -13.73 1.62
C ASP A 93 10.12 -14.12 3.00
N ALA A 94 10.58 -13.15 3.79
CA ALA A 94 11.00 -13.34 5.18
C ALA A 94 9.89 -12.98 6.20
N ALA A 95 8.74 -12.48 5.75
CA ALA A 95 7.67 -12.00 6.61
C ALA A 95 6.63 -13.09 6.92
N THR A 96 6.02 -13.00 8.10
CA THR A 96 4.84 -13.80 8.43
C THR A 96 3.61 -13.22 7.74
N ILE A 97 3.05 -13.97 6.78
CA ILE A 97 1.77 -13.65 6.14
C ILE A 97 0.68 -14.54 6.75
N TYR A 98 -0.35 -13.90 7.28
CA TYR A 98 -1.56 -14.57 7.73
C TYR A 98 -2.51 -14.77 6.56
N HIS A 99 -3.12 -15.94 6.49
CA HIS A 99 -4.10 -16.30 5.46
C HIS A 99 -5.37 -16.80 6.14
N THR A 100 -6.47 -16.13 5.86
CA THR A 100 -7.83 -16.53 6.28
C THR A 100 -8.64 -16.90 5.05
N GLU A 101 -9.89 -17.34 5.23
CA GLU A 101 -10.79 -17.65 4.12
C GLU A 101 -11.03 -16.43 3.20
N GLY A 102 -11.04 -15.21 3.74
CA GLY A 102 -11.37 -14.00 2.99
C GLY A 102 -10.19 -13.13 2.57
N GLU A 103 -9.02 -13.28 3.20
CA GLU A 103 -7.93 -12.30 3.05
C GLU A 103 -6.55 -12.85 3.39
N ARG A 104 -5.53 -12.21 2.81
CA ARG A 104 -4.14 -12.34 3.22
C ARG A 104 -3.67 -11.02 3.79
N PHE A 105 -2.92 -11.06 4.88
CA PHE A 105 -2.43 -9.84 5.50
C PHE A 105 -1.13 -10.09 6.26
N PHE A 106 -0.40 -9.02 6.52
CA PHE A 106 0.65 -8.98 7.53
C PHE A 106 0.35 -7.87 8.53
N THR A 107 1.07 -7.87 9.64
CA THR A 107 1.01 -6.79 10.63
C THR A 107 2.35 -6.06 10.67
N MET A 108 2.29 -4.75 10.89
CA MET A 108 3.46 -3.93 11.22
C MET A 108 3.19 -3.14 12.50
N SER A 109 4.22 -2.74 13.22
CA SER A 109 4.07 -1.89 14.41
C SER A 109 4.01 -0.43 14.00
N VAL A 110 2.91 0.25 14.29
CA VAL A 110 2.72 1.69 14.02
C VAL A 110 2.43 2.40 15.33
N LEU A 111 2.98 3.60 15.50
CA LEU A 111 2.66 4.46 16.64
C LEU A 111 1.24 5.00 16.47
N ASN A 112 0.35 4.62 17.39
CA ASN A 112 -1.00 5.17 17.44
C ASN A 112 -0.94 6.56 18.08
N SER A 113 -1.40 7.60 17.38
CA SER A 113 -1.33 8.97 17.89
C SER A 113 -2.27 9.25 19.06
N ALA A 114 -3.38 8.50 19.16
CA ALA A 114 -4.36 8.64 20.23
C ALA A 114 -3.92 7.96 21.53
N THR A 115 -3.28 6.79 21.44
CA THR A 115 -2.83 6.03 22.63
C THR A 115 -1.37 6.28 22.98
N GLY A 116 -0.56 6.76 22.03
CA GLY A 116 0.89 6.92 22.17
C GLY A 116 1.66 5.60 22.21
N LEU A 117 1.00 4.47 21.90
CA LEU A 117 1.57 3.13 21.96
C LEU A 117 1.89 2.58 20.56
N LEU A 118 2.87 1.69 20.49
CA LEU A 118 3.08 0.87 19.30
C LEU A 118 2.02 -0.23 19.25
N GLU A 119 1.18 -0.18 18.22
CA GLU A 119 0.07 -1.10 18.03
C GLU A 119 0.22 -1.87 16.71
N PRO A 120 -0.30 -3.11 16.64
CA PRO A 120 -0.29 -3.88 15.40
C PRO A 120 -1.25 -3.26 14.38
N TYR A 121 -0.69 -2.81 13.26
CA TYR A 121 -1.41 -2.30 12.10
C TYR A 121 -1.52 -3.38 11.03
N LYS A 122 -2.74 -3.78 10.69
CA LYS A 122 -3.05 -4.80 9.69
C LYS A 122 -2.99 -4.21 8.28
N VAL A 123 -2.24 -4.85 7.40
CA VAL A 123 -2.16 -4.55 5.97
C VAL A 123 -2.62 -5.75 5.17
N CYS A 124 -3.76 -5.62 4.50
CA CYS A 124 -4.25 -6.64 3.57
C CYS A 124 -3.44 -6.59 2.27
N LEU A 125 -3.22 -7.76 1.68
CA LEU A 125 -2.61 -7.89 0.36
C LEU A 125 -3.31 -8.98 -0.45
N ALA A 126 -3.21 -8.86 -1.77
CA ALA A 126 -3.70 -9.87 -2.68
C ALA A 126 -2.68 -10.19 -3.77
N PHE A 127 -2.65 -11.47 -4.17
CA PHE A 127 -1.78 -11.98 -5.22
C PHE A 127 -2.61 -12.29 -6.45
N TYR A 128 -2.19 -11.77 -7.59
CA TYR A 128 -2.88 -11.95 -8.86
C TYR A 128 -1.93 -12.46 -9.94
N ARG A 129 -2.52 -13.08 -10.96
CA ARG A 129 -1.90 -13.25 -12.26
C ARG A 129 -2.67 -12.39 -13.25
N GLU A 130 -2.02 -11.39 -13.81
CA GLU A 130 -2.66 -10.35 -14.62
C GLU A 130 -1.80 -10.05 -15.85
N HIS A 131 -2.37 -10.13 -17.05
CA HIS A 131 -1.64 -9.96 -18.32
C HIS A 131 -0.29 -10.72 -18.40
N ARG A 132 -0.26 -11.95 -17.84
CA ARG A 132 0.94 -12.82 -17.71
C ARG A 132 1.98 -12.39 -16.68
N LEU A 133 1.76 -11.27 -15.97
CA LEU A 133 2.55 -10.82 -14.83
C LEU A 133 2.03 -11.44 -13.54
N LEU A 134 2.91 -11.63 -12.55
CA LEU A 134 2.49 -11.82 -11.17
C LEU A 134 2.39 -10.46 -10.51
N ARG A 135 1.33 -10.23 -9.72
CA ARG A 135 1.09 -8.95 -9.07
C ARG A 135 0.78 -9.09 -7.59
N ILE A 136 1.35 -8.20 -6.79
CA ILE A 136 0.96 -7.93 -5.41
C ILE A 136 0.19 -6.60 -5.40
N HIS A 137 -0.93 -6.58 -4.71
CA HIS A 137 -1.72 -5.37 -4.44
C HIS A 137 -1.94 -5.23 -2.94
#